data_AF-A0A151BPX6-F1
#
_entry.id   AF-A0A151BPX6-F1
#
_cell.length_a   1.000
_cell.length_b   1.000
_cell.length_c   1.000
_cell.angle_alpha   90.00
_cell.angle_beta   90.00
_cell.angle_gamma   90.00
#
_symmetry.space_group_name_H-M   'P 1'
#
loop_
_entity.id
_entity.type
_entity.pdbx_description
1 polymer ?
#
loop_
_entity_poly.entity_id
_entity_poly.type
_entity_poly.pdbx_seq_one_letter_code
_entity_poly.pdbx_strand_id
1 'polypeptide(L)'
;MAAEALIETYVVILFAGIFIMSYAVILVAWYRFREWLSYEVSSVIGLGVGSAWIGLGLWAYSQVLPLPLAVQWEMYAPLWAALLWFVWTFLTEIPFLVTIVPPMLNACYRAFPSLRPQPEKAQGERS
;
A
#
# COMPACT_ATOMS: atom_id res chain seq x y z
N MET A 1 27.43 8.13 17.20
CA MET A 1 27.01 6.86 17.82
C MET A 1 25.68 6.98 18.57
N ALA A 2 25.49 7.90 19.54
CA ALA A 2 24.22 8.02 20.26
C ALA A 2 23.04 8.56 19.40
N ALA A 3 23.29 9.50 18.50
CA ALA A 3 22.25 10.07 17.62
C ALA A 3 21.72 9.06 16.59
N GLU A 4 22.60 8.24 16.01
CA GLU A 4 22.26 7.15 15.06
C GLU A 4 21.28 6.15 15.71
N ALA A 5 21.56 5.72 16.95
CA ALA A 5 20.74 4.76 17.68
C ALA A 5 19.35 5.30 18.05
N LEU A 6 19.23 6.62 18.27
CA LEU A 6 17.94 7.27 18.49
C LEU A 6 17.12 7.28 17.19
N ILE A 7 17.73 7.59 16.05
CA ILE A 7 17.05 7.59 14.74
C ILE A 7 16.50 6.20 14.43
N GLU A 8 17.32 5.15 14.59
CA GLU A 8 16.89 3.75 14.44
C GLU A 8 15.67 3.42 15.33
N THR A 9 15.71 3.85 16.59
CA THR A 9 14.62 3.61 17.54
C THR A 9 13.33 4.37 17.16
N TYR A 10 13.43 5.63 16.73
CA TYR A 10 12.27 6.40 16.26
C TYR A 10 11.67 5.82 14.99
N VAL A 11 12.50 5.37 14.05
CA VAL A 11 12.05 4.70 12.83
C VAL A 11 11.27 3.44 13.18
N VAL A 12 11.79 2.59 14.08
CA VAL A 12 11.10 1.37 14.53
C VAL A 12 9.76 1.68 15.22
N ILE A 13 9.71 2.71 16.07
CA ILE A 13 8.47 3.10 16.77
C ILE A 13 7.44 3.66 15.79
N LEU A 14 7.85 4.53 14.86
CA LEU A 14 6.97 5.03 13.81
C LEU A 14 6.47 3.89 12.93
N PHE A 15 7.34 2.94 12.58
CA PHE A 15 6.97 1.75 11.82
C PHE A 15 5.91 0.93 12.56
N ALA A 16 6.13 0.64 13.84
CA ALA A 16 5.19 -0.13 14.65
C ALA A 16 3.84 0.59 14.81
N GLY A 17 3.86 1.90 15.08
CA GLY A 17 2.66 2.71 15.22
C GLY A 17 1.84 2.78 13.92
N ILE A 18 2.52 2.99 12.79
CA ILE A 18 1.91 2.98 11.46
C ILE A 18 1.33 1.61 11.12
N PHE A 19 2.03 0.53 11.47
CA PHE A 19 1.56 -0.83 11.24
C PHE A 19 0.27 -1.12 12.02
N ILE A 20 0.23 -0.73 13.30
CA ILE A 20 -0.95 -0.87 14.17
C ILE A 20 -2.12 -0.03 13.64
N MET A 21 -1.86 1.21 13.21
CA MET A 21 -2.89 2.09 12.63
C MET A 21 -3.45 1.54 11.33
N SER A 22 -2.60 1.06 10.44
CA SER A 22 -3.04 0.47 9.17
C SER A 22 -3.88 -0.79 9.41
N TYR A 23 -3.47 -1.63 10.37
CA TYR A 23 -4.25 -2.80 10.79
C TYR A 23 -5.63 -2.42 11.37
N ALA A 24 -5.69 -1.34 12.16
CA ALA A 24 -6.96 -0.82 12.69
C ALA A 24 -7.89 -0.30 11.58
N VAL A 25 -7.36 0.40 10.56
CA VAL A 25 -8.13 0.87 9.41
C VAL A 25 -8.70 -0.31 8.61
N ILE A 26 -7.89 -1.35 8.38
CA ILE A 26 -8.33 -2.58 7.71
C ILE A 26 -9.44 -3.27 8.51
N LEU A 27 -9.31 -3.38 9.84
CA LEU A 27 -10.36 -3.97 10.69
C LEU A 27 -11.68 -3.19 10.66
N VAL A 28 -11.62 -1.86 10.65
CA VAL A 28 -12.81 -1.00 10.56
C VAL A 28 -13.48 -1.13 9.20
N ALA A 29 -12.69 -1.16 8.11
CA ALA A 29 -13.20 -1.31 6.76
C ALA A 29 -13.79 -2.70 6.53
N TRP A 30 -13.14 -3.75 7.04
CA TRP A 30 -13.64 -5.13 7.06
C TRP A 30 -15.02 -5.24 7.71
N TYR A 31 -15.22 -4.57 8.85
CA TYR A 31 -16.51 -4.57 9.55
C TYR A 31 -17.60 -3.81 8.78
N ARG A 32 -17.22 -2.79 7.99
CA ARG A 32 -18.15 -1.91 7.29
C ARG A 32 -18.52 -2.36 5.88
N PHE A 33 -17.61 -3.03 5.17
CA PHE A 33 -17.77 -3.36 3.74
C PHE A 33 -17.47 -4.82 3.44
N ARG A 34 -18.11 -5.73 4.18
CA ARG A 34 -17.95 -7.20 4.06
C ARG A 34 -18.20 -7.76 2.65
N GLU A 35 -18.95 -7.03 1.80
CA GLU A 35 -19.21 -7.36 0.39
C GLU A 35 -17.98 -7.20 -0.52
N TRP A 36 -17.05 -6.29 -0.19
CA TRP A 36 -15.90 -5.92 -1.04
C TRP A 36 -14.58 -6.52 -0.53
N LEU A 37 -14.67 -7.51 0.35
CA LEU A 37 -13.56 -8.16 1.03
C LEU A 37 -12.50 -8.73 0.06
N SER A 38 -12.94 -9.35 -1.04
CA SER A 38 -12.03 -9.86 -2.07
C SER A 38 -11.23 -8.73 -2.72
N TYR A 39 -11.88 -7.60 -2.97
CA TYR A 39 -11.24 -6.40 -3.52
C TYR A 39 -10.24 -5.77 -2.53
N GLU A 40 -10.58 -5.68 -1.24
CA GLU A 40 -9.64 -5.18 -0.22
C GLU A 40 -8.38 -6.05 -0.13
N VAL A 41 -8.53 -7.37 -0.12
CA VAL A 41 -7.38 -8.30 -0.04
C VAL A 41 -6.49 -8.16 -1.28
N SER A 42 -7.08 -8.15 -2.48
CA SER A 42 -6.31 -7.93 -3.71
C SER A 42 -5.63 -6.55 -3.72
N SER A 43 -6.29 -5.51 -3.22
CA SER A 43 -5.72 -4.17 -3.12
C SER A 43 -4.52 -4.11 -2.19
N VAL A 44 -4.60 -4.75 -1.03
CA VAL A 44 -3.49 -4.80 -0.06
C VAL A 44 -2.29 -5.55 -0.65
N ILE A 45 -2.51 -6.67 -1.33
CA ILE A 45 -1.44 -7.44 -1.97
C ILE A 45 -0.79 -6.63 -3.11
N GLY A 46 -1.62 -6.10 -4.02
CA GLY A 46 -1.15 -5.30 -5.16
C GLY A 46 -0.39 -4.05 -4.70
N LEU A 47 -0.89 -3.37 -3.68
CA LEU A 47 -0.22 -2.21 -3.10
C LEU A 47 1.07 -2.59 -2.38
N GLY A 48 1.11 -3.73 -1.68
CA GLY A 48 2.34 -4.24 -1.08
C GLY A 48 3.43 -4.46 -2.13
N VAL A 49 3.09 -5.12 -3.24
CA VAL A 49 4.04 -5.34 -4.35
C VAL A 49 4.46 -4.02 -5.00
N GLY A 50 3.51 -3.13 -5.29
CA GLY A 50 3.80 -1.82 -5.89
C GLY A 50 4.67 -0.93 -4.99
N SER A 51 4.42 -0.95 -3.68
CA SER A 51 5.20 -0.21 -2.70
C SER A 51 6.61 -0.79 -2.58
N ALA A 52 6.76 -2.12 -2.66
CA ALA A 52 8.08 -2.79 -2.66
C ALA A 52 8.89 -2.37 -3.88
N TRP A 53 8.25 -2.32 -5.04
CA TRP A 53 8.85 -1.83 -6.27
C TRP A 53 9.32 -0.37 -6.14
N ILE A 54 8.50 0.51 -5.56
CA ILE A 54 8.85 1.91 -5.34
C ILE A 54 10.01 2.04 -4.35
N GLY A 55 9.95 1.39 -3.19
CA GLY A 55 11.00 1.46 -2.17
C GLY A 55 12.35 0.98 -2.68
N LEU A 56 12.39 -0.20 -3.32
CA LEU A 56 13.62 -0.75 -3.92
C LEU A 56 14.08 0.06 -5.13
N GLY A 57 13.14 0.53 -5.95
CA GLY A 57 13.41 1.33 -7.14
C GLY A 57 14.08 2.66 -6.80
N LEU A 58 13.56 3.41 -5.81
CA LEU A 58 14.19 4.66 -5.38
C LEU A 58 15.56 4.42 -4.74
N TRP A 59 15.71 3.35 -3.96
CA TRP A 59 17.00 2.99 -3.40
C TRP A 59 18.03 2.66 -4.49
N ALA A 60 17.66 1.83 -5.48
CA ALA A 60 18.54 1.50 -6.61
C ALA A 60 18.85 2.74 -7.46
N TYR A 61 17.85 3.59 -7.69
CA TYR A 61 18.01 4.86 -8.40
C TYR A 61 19.02 5.77 -7.71
N SER A 62 18.96 5.87 -6.37
CA SER A 62 19.89 6.69 -5.55
C SER A 62 21.36 6.30 -5.66
N GLN A 63 21.66 5.09 -6.14
CA GLN A 63 23.04 4.61 -6.36
C GLN A 63 23.62 5.12 -7.67
N VAL A 64 22.77 5.46 -8.65
CA VAL A 64 23.18 5.81 -10.01
C VAL A 64 22.97 7.31 -10.29
N LEU A 65 21.90 7.89 -9.75
CA LEU A 65 21.49 9.27 -10.01
C LEU A 65 21.06 9.96 -8.72
N PRO A 66 21.27 11.28 -8.62
CA PRO A 66 20.80 12.04 -7.48
C PRO A 66 19.27 12.06 -7.46
N LEU A 67 18.67 11.89 -6.29
CA LEU A 67 17.22 11.98 -6.15
C LEU A 67 16.78 13.43 -6.33
N PRO A 68 15.77 13.70 -7.18
CA PRO A 68 15.22 15.04 -7.35
C PRO A 68 14.46 15.54 -6.12
N LEU A 69 14.08 14.63 -5.20
CA LEU A 69 13.50 14.97 -3.91
C LEU A 69 14.65 15.31 -2.95
N ALA A 70 14.72 16.59 -2.54
CA ALA A 70 15.65 17.12 -1.54
C ALA A 70 15.36 16.59 -0.12
N VAL A 71 15.25 15.28 0.04
CA VAL A 71 15.43 14.60 1.31
C VAL A 71 16.95 14.52 1.51
N GLN A 72 17.45 14.60 2.74
CA GLN A 72 18.86 14.76 3.10
C GLN A 72 19.86 13.74 2.49
N TRP A 73 19.38 12.76 1.73
CA TRP A 73 20.13 11.79 0.94
C TRP A 73 19.93 12.04 -0.55
N GLU A 74 20.61 13.06 -1.08
CA GLU A 74 20.65 13.33 -2.52
C GLU A 74 21.23 12.16 -3.30
N MET A 75 22.16 11.39 -2.72
CA MET A 75 22.79 10.23 -3.34
C MET A 75 23.21 9.20 -2.28
N TYR A 76 23.35 7.93 -2.66
CA TYR A 76 23.72 6.82 -1.77
C TYR A 76 22.78 6.67 -0.57
N ALA A 77 21.48 6.57 -0.84
CA ALA A 77 20.51 6.37 0.22
C ALA A 77 20.78 5.01 0.91
N PRO A 78 20.74 4.97 2.25
CA PRO A 78 20.89 3.73 2.99
C PRO A 78 19.68 2.80 2.75
N LEU A 79 19.86 1.49 2.92
CA LEU A 79 18.81 0.49 2.66
C LEU A 79 17.52 0.73 3.47
N TRP A 80 17.60 1.31 4.67
CA TRP A 80 16.41 1.65 5.45
C TRP A 80 15.56 2.76 4.81
N ALA A 81 16.13 3.58 3.91
CA ALA A 81 15.35 4.55 3.13
C ALA A 81 14.37 3.84 2.17
N ALA A 82 14.74 2.67 1.63
CA ALA A 82 13.86 1.85 0.82
C ALA A 82 12.62 1.41 1.62
N LEU A 83 12.82 1.01 2.88
CA LEU A 83 11.74 0.62 3.78
C LEU A 83 10.86 1.81 4.17
N LEU A 84 11.44 3.00 4.34
CA LEU A 84 10.67 4.22 4.57
C LEU A 84 9.79 4.58 3.38
N TRP A 85 10.33 4.58 2.16
CA TRP A 85 9.54 4.85 0.96
C TRP A 85 8.49 3.77 0.70
N PHE A 86 8.82 2.50 0.96
CA PHE A 86 7.86 1.41 0.96
C PHE A 86 6.68 1.71 1.88
N VAL A 87 6.94 1.96 3.17
CA VAL A 87 5.87 2.20 4.15
C VAL A 87 5.11 3.47 3.85
N TRP A 88 5.82 4.53 3.47
CA TRP A 88 5.21 5.79 3.08
C TRP A 88 4.19 5.57 1.97
N THR A 89 4.61 4.96 0.87
CA THR A 89 3.74 4.71 -0.30
C THR A 89 2.57 3.81 0.10
N PHE A 90 2.85 2.72 0.81
CA PHE A 90 1.82 1.79 1.24
C PHE A 90 0.78 2.48 2.14
N LEU A 91 1.24 3.29 3.09
CA LEU A 91 0.36 3.93 4.05
C LEU A 91 -0.48 5.05 3.45
N THR A 92 0.09 5.85 2.54
CA THR A 92 -0.67 6.95 1.92
C THR A 92 -1.70 6.43 0.93
N GLU A 93 -1.48 5.27 0.31
CA GLU A 93 -2.34 4.74 -0.76
C GLU A 93 -3.45 3.79 -0.26
N ILE A 94 -3.23 3.02 0.83
CA ILE A 94 -4.29 2.18 1.44
C ILE A 94 -5.60 2.94 1.70
N PRO A 95 -5.61 4.11 2.36
CA PRO A 95 -6.86 4.78 2.67
C PRO A 95 -7.60 5.17 1.40
N PHE A 96 -6.91 5.56 0.33
CA PHE A 96 -7.55 5.85 -0.95
C PHE A 96 -8.15 4.60 -1.60
N LEU A 97 -7.42 3.49 -1.64
CA LEU A 97 -7.93 2.24 -2.20
C LEU A 97 -9.16 1.72 -1.45
N VAL A 98 -9.15 1.79 -0.12
CA VAL A 98 -10.25 1.26 0.70
C VAL A 98 -11.46 2.19 0.74
N THR A 99 -11.25 3.52 0.75
CA THR A 99 -12.38 4.47 0.91
C THR A 99 -12.94 4.98 -0.41
N ILE A 100 -12.10 5.23 -1.41
CA ILE A 100 -12.51 5.88 -2.68
C ILE A 100 -12.85 4.84 -3.74
N VAL A 101 -12.14 3.72 -3.80
CA VAL A 101 -12.36 2.78 -4.91
C VAL A 101 -13.71 2.08 -4.85
N PRO A 102 -14.25 1.62 -3.70
CA PRO A 102 -15.58 1.02 -3.66
C PRO A 102 -16.70 1.93 -4.21
N PRO A 103 -16.83 3.21 -3.79
CA PRO A 103 -17.85 4.09 -4.37
C PRO A 103 -17.58 4.41 -5.85
N MET A 104 -16.31 4.51 -6.25
CA MET A 104 -15.94 4.72 -7.66
C MET A 104 -16.34 3.53 -8.54
N LEU A 105 -16.05 2.30 -8.11
CA LEU A 105 -16.46 1.07 -8.80
C LEU A 105 -17.99 1.00 -8.89
N ASN A 106 -18.70 1.34 -7.83
CA ASN A 106 -20.17 1.35 -7.84
C ASN A 106 -20.73 2.38 -8.84
N ALA A 107 -20.14 3.58 -8.91
CA ALA A 107 -20.51 4.58 -9.90
C ALA A 107 -20.23 4.09 -11.33
N CYS A 108 -19.06 3.48 -11.58
CA CYS A 108 -18.71 2.89 -12.87
C CYS A 108 -19.66 1.75 -13.26
N TYR A 109 -20.00 0.85 -12.34
CA TYR A 109 -20.96 -0.24 -12.60
C TYR A 109 -22.39 0.25 -12.81
N ARG A 110 -22.74 1.43 -12.30
CA ARG A 110 -24.04 2.06 -12.54
C ARG A 110 -24.09 2.74 -13.91
N ALA A 111 -22.97 3.28 -14.40
CA ALA A 111 -22.85 3.86 -15.73
C ALA A 111 -22.67 2.80 -16.83
N PHE A 112 -21.89 1.75 -16.54
CA PHE A 112 -21.54 0.67 -17.47
C PHE A 112 -21.87 -0.69 -16.84
N PRO A 113 -23.13 -1.12 -16.87
CA PRO A 113 -23.57 -2.36 -16.23
C PRO A 113 -22.94 -3.63 -16.81
N SER A 114 -22.37 -3.57 -18.01
CA SER A 114 -21.63 -4.67 -18.65
C SER A 114 -20.32 -5.05 -17.93
N LEU A 115 -19.77 -4.15 -17.10
CA LEU A 115 -18.51 -4.37 -16.38
C LEU A 115 -18.71 -5.01 -14.99
N ARG A 116 -19.95 -5.21 -14.54
CA ARG A 116 -20.20 -5.88 -13.26
C ARG A 116 -19.61 -7.29 -13.30
N PRO A 117 -18.74 -7.66 -12.34
CA PRO A 117 -18.27 -9.02 -12.20
C PRO A 117 -19.51 -9.90 -12.01
N GLN A 118 -19.75 -10.83 -12.93
CA GLN A 118 -20.75 -11.86 -12.67
C GLN A 118 -20.20 -12.74 -11.54
N PRO A 119 -21.00 -13.08 -10.52
CA PRO A 119 -20.58 -14.09 -9.57
C PRO A 119 -20.21 -15.33 -10.38
N GLU A 120 -18.97 -15.78 -10.21
CA GLU A 120 -18.45 -16.96 -10.87
C GLU A 120 -19.44 -18.10 -10.63
N LYS A 121 -20.23 -18.43 -11.65
CA LYS A 121 -21.12 -19.58 -11.59
C LYS A 121 -20.22 -20.77 -11.31
N ALA A 122 -20.45 -21.42 -10.18
CA ALA A 122 -19.81 -22.67 -9.78
C ALA A 122 -19.54 -23.53 -11.02
N GLN A 123 -18.29 -23.51 -11.47
CA GLN A 123 -17.78 -24.31 -12.57
C GLN A 123 -17.57 -25.72 -12.02
N GLY A 124 -18.68 -26.41 -11.77
CA GLY A 124 -18.74 -27.68 -11.08
C GLY A 124 -19.97 -28.50 -11.43
N GLU A 125 -20.56 -28.31 -12.61
CA GLU A 125 -21.60 -29.21 -13.15
C GLU A 125 -21.41 -29.34 -14.66
N ARG A 126 -20.33 -30.00 -15.07
CA ARG A 126 -20.19 -30.68 -16.36
C ARG A 126 -18.90 -31.50 -16.37
N SER A 127 -18.94 -32.65 -15.70
CA SER A 127 -18.16 -33.83 -16.06
C SER A 127 -19.04 -35.06 -15.92
#